data_AF-A0ABD1SXK1-F1
#
_entry.id   AF-A0ABD1SXK1-F1
#
_cell.length_a   1.000
_cell.length_b   1.000
_cell.length_c   1.000
_cell.angle_alpha   90.00
_cell.angle_beta   90.00
_cell.angle_gamma   90.00
#
_symmetry.space_group_name_H-M   'P 1'
#
loop_
_entity.id
_entity.type
_entity.pdbx_description
1 polymer ?
#
loop_
_entity_poly.entity_id
_entity_poly.type
_entity_poly.pdbx_seq_one_letter_code
_entity_poly.pdbx_strand_id
1 'polypeptide(L)'
;MKLAINGKRWLVAVEGNRTAIGVGPFPCEHGRLVAAKSVVSAADFAATHPWAAAGNSSGKTPFRTAVFATASVLNILDDELIQNVGDYILSCQTYEGGIAGEPGSEAHGGYTFCGLAAMILINEVNRLDLPALINWVVFRQGVECGFQGRTNKLVDGCYSFWQGGVAALIQRLHLIVNEQMGLSNILECECSTDSDYDSTNSDISEGGQCYEGTSSHVNETCQLQEEGQPNTSHPADGNNVGYNFIKGHVYMRPLFDNIALQHYILLCSQEEGGFRDKPGKNRDYYHTCYCLSGLSVSQYSCTKDVESPPLPGDVLGPYSNLLERVHPLYNVVLDRYYEAHEFFTRS
;
A
#
# COMPACT_ATOMS: atom_id res chain seq x y z
N MET A 1 -25.35 12.70 -4.96
CA MET A 1 -24.88 11.70 -3.98
C MET A 1 -24.04 12.43 -2.95
N LYS A 2 -24.65 12.91 -1.84
CA LYS A 2 -23.85 13.39 -0.71
C LYS A 2 -23.31 12.12 -0.06
N LEU A 3 -21.99 11.95 0.06
CA LEU A 3 -21.49 11.09 1.13
C LEU A 3 -22.18 11.61 2.40
N ALA A 4 -23.04 10.81 3.01
CA ALA A 4 -23.66 11.12 4.29
C ALA A 4 -22.61 11.04 5.40
N ILE A 5 -21.47 11.69 5.18
CA ILE A 5 -20.46 12.02 6.16
C ILE A 5 -20.78 13.46 6.54
N ASN A 6 -21.65 13.62 7.52
CA ASN A 6 -22.05 14.91 8.09
C ASN A 6 -20.86 15.62 8.74
N GLY A 7 -19.93 16.17 7.94
CA GLY A 7 -18.91 17.13 8.36
C GLY A 7 -18.08 16.77 9.60
N LYS A 8 -17.98 15.48 9.94
CA LYS A 8 -17.32 14.98 11.16
C LYS A 8 -16.10 14.19 10.76
N ARG A 9 -14.93 14.62 11.25
CA ARG A 9 -13.67 13.86 11.20
C ARG A 9 -13.90 12.50 11.84
N TRP A 10 -13.59 11.42 11.12
CA TRP A 10 -13.66 10.07 11.66
C TRP A 10 -12.27 9.69 12.17
N LEU A 11 -12.14 9.53 13.49
CA LEU A 11 -11.00 8.85 14.08
C LEU A 11 -11.40 7.38 14.26
N VAL A 12 -10.72 6.47 13.55
CA VAL A 12 -10.83 5.04 13.83
C VAL A 12 -9.92 4.76 15.04
N ALA A 13 -10.51 4.79 16.24
CA ALA A 13 -9.86 4.30 17.45
C ALA A 13 -10.60 3.04 17.91
N VAL A 14 -9.90 1.92 17.97
CA VAL A 14 -10.42 0.67 18.53
C VAL A 14 -9.89 0.57 19.97
N GLU A 15 -10.76 0.50 20.96
CA GLU A 15 -10.37 0.31 22.37
C GLU A 15 -10.98 -1.01 22.87
N GLY A 16 -10.16 -2.07 22.91
CA GLY A 16 -10.59 -3.44 23.24
C GLY A 16 -11.54 -4.05 22.19
N ASN A 17 -12.40 -5.01 22.61
CA ASN A 17 -13.43 -5.64 21.76
C ASN A 17 -14.58 -4.70 21.35
N ARG A 18 -14.40 -3.37 21.45
CA ARG A 18 -15.39 -2.37 21.07
C ARG A 18 -14.78 -1.39 20.09
N THR A 19 -15.41 -1.28 18.92
CA THR A 19 -15.19 -0.18 17.99
C THR A 19 -15.81 1.08 18.61
N ALA A 20 -14.99 2.06 18.97
CA ALA A 20 -15.49 3.38 19.37
C ALA A 20 -15.36 4.33 18.17
N ILE A 21 -16.46 4.48 17.44
CA ILE A 21 -16.56 5.53 16.43
C ILE A 21 -16.90 6.84 17.16
N GLY A 22 -15.88 7.62 17.50
CA GLY A 22 -15.99 8.83 18.30
C GLY A 22 -15.90 10.13 17.49
N VAL A 23 -16.66 11.15 17.89
CA VAL A 23 -16.64 12.52 17.34
C VAL A 23 -16.22 13.48 18.46
N GLY A 24 -15.02 14.07 18.39
CA GLY A 24 -14.60 15.17 19.29
C GLY A 24 -13.08 15.30 19.52
N PRO A 25 -12.59 16.45 20.01
CA PRO A 25 -11.19 16.64 20.39
C PRO A 25 -10.88 15.99 21.76
N PHE A 26 -9.72 15.32 21.88
CA PHE A 26 -9.28 14.69 23.13
C PHE A 26 -8.32 15.59 23.94
N PRO A 27 -8.36 15.58 25.29
CA PRO A 27 -7.52 16.44 26.13
C PRO A 27 -6.03 16.04 26.13
N CYS A 28 -5.15 17.05 26.15
CA CYS A 28 -3.70 16.99 25.89
C CYS A 28 -2.80 16.11 26.80
N GLU A 29 -3.26 15.54 27.91
CA GLU A 29 -2.35 14.80 28.82
C GLU A 29 -2.38 13.27 28.67
N HIS A 30 -3.26 12.72 27.82
CA HIS A 30 -3.41 11.27 27.60
C HIS A 30 -2.98 10.78 26.20
N GLY A 31 -2.43 11.66 25.35
CA GLY A 31 -2.08 11.33 23.95
C GLY A 31 -1.05 10.20 23.79
N ARG A 32 -0.18 10.02 24.79
CA ARG A 32 0.97 9.07 24.80
C ARG A 32 0.54 7.60 24.74
N LEU A 33 -0.52 7.23 25.45
CA LEU A 33 -1.03 5.85 25.50
C LEU A 33 -2.01 5.59 24.33
N VAL A 34 -2.66 6.63 23.82
CA VAL A 34 -3.72 6.53 22.81
C VAL A 34 -3.14 6.31 21.40
N ALA A 35 -1.99 6.93 21.07
CA ALA A 35 -1.32 6.70 19.78
C ALA A 35 -0.84 5.25 19.65
N ALA A 36 -0.15 4.74 20.67
CA ALA A 36 0.26 3.33 20.74
C ALA A 36 -0.95 2.38 20.73
N LYS A 37 -2.00 2.65 21.52
CA LYS A 37 -3.26 1.90 21.50
C LYS A 37 -3.90 1.89 20.10
N SER A 38 -3.85 2.99 19.35
CA SER A 38 -4.50 3.07 18.03
C SER A 38 -3.80 2.18 16.99
N VAL A 39 -2.46 2.16 16.99
CA VAL A 39 -1.66 1.30 16.09
C VAL A 39 -1.79 -0.18 16.50
N VAL A 40 -1.68 -0.47 17.81
CA VAL A 40 -1.84 -1.82 18.36
C VAL A 40 -3.24 -2.36 18.10
N SER A 41 -4.27 -1.53 18.18
CA SER A 41 -5.64 -1.98 18.03
C SER A 41 -6.06 -2.22 16.56
N ALA A 42 -5.47 -1.50 15.60
CA ALA A 42 -5.61 -1.83 14.18
C ALA A 42 -4.92 -3.17 13.84
N ALA A 43 -3.75 -3.41 14.45
CA ALA A 43 -2.99 -4.65 14.36
C ALA A 43 -3.71 -5.84 15.03
N ASP A 44 -4.29 -5.63 16.23
CA ASP A 44 -5.07 -6.63 16.96
C ASP A 44 -6.40 -6.95 16.28
N PHE A 45 -7.05 -5.99 15.63
CA PHE A 45 -8.25 -6.24 14.83
C PHE A 45 -7.95 -7.16 13.65
N ALA A 46 -6.83 -6.97 12.94
CA ALA A 46 -6.39 -7.89 11.90
C ALA A 46 -6.09 -9.30 12.46
N ALA A 47 -5.53 -9.38 13.67
CA ALA A 47 -5.13 -10.65 14.31
C ALA A 47 -6.28 -11.44 14.98
N THR A 48 -7.46 -10.84 15.19
CA THR A 48 -8.59 -11.45 15.92
C THR A 48 -9.69 -12.03 15.03
N HIS A 49 -9.61 -11.86 13.70
CA HIS A 49 -10.62 -12.38 12.78
C HIS A 49 -10.37 -13.85 12.39
N PRO A 50 -11.42 -14.64 12.06
CA PRO A 50 -11.31 -16.08 11.83
C PRO A 50 -10.30 -16.51 10.77
N TRP A 51 -9.95 -15.64 9.81
CA TRP A 51 -8.91 -15.92 8.83
C TRP A 51 -7.49 -15.72 9.41
N ALA A 52 -7.27 -14.80 10.36
CA ALA A 52 -6.01 -14.74 11.13
C ALA A 52 -5.87 -15.89 12.14
N ALA A 53 -6.98 -16.55 12.48
CA ALA A 53 -7.05 -17.71 13.37
C ALA A 53 -7.21 -19.06 12.63
N ALA A 54 -7.17 -19.08 11.29
CA ALA A 54 -7.24 -20.31 10.50
C ALA A 54 -5.90 -21.06 10.54
N GLY A 55 -5.46 -21.45 11.74
CA GLY A 55 -4.44 -22.46 11.96
C GLY A 55 -5.11 -23.81 12.16
N ASN A 56 -4.78 -24.77 11.31
CA ASN A 56 -5.08 -26.18 11.54
C ASN A 56 -4.33 -26.68 12.80
N SER A 57 -4.78 -27.79 13.35
CA SER A 57 -4.30 -28.60 14.48
C SER A 57 -2.78 -28.94 14.55
N SER A 58 -1.95 -28.36 13.69
CA SER A 58 -0.51 -28.60 13.57
C SER A 58 0.38 -27.61 14.35
N GLY A 59 -0.20 -26.61 15.03
CA GLY A 59 0.55 -25.69 15.91
C GLY A 59 1.48 -24.70 15.20
N LYS A 60 1.37 -24.54 13.87
CA LYS A 60 2.08 -23.51 13.10
C LYS A 60 1.20 -22.27 13.00
N THR A 61 1.50 -21.25 13.80
CA THR A 61 0.78 -19.98 13.77
C THR A 61 1.15 -19.16 12.53
N PRO A 62 0.18 -18.58 11.80
CA PRO A 62 0.48 -17.65 10.71
C PRO A 62 1.31 -16.47 11.21
N PHE A 63 2.20 -15.95 10.35
CA PHE A 63 2.99 -14.76 10.67
C PHE A 63 2.06 -13.58 10.96
N ARG A 64 2.21 -12.97 12.13
CA ARG A 64 1.35 -11.88 12.59
C ARG A 64 2.02 -10.56 12.25
N THR A 65 1.72 -9.99 11.08
CA THR A 65 2.18 -8.63 10.69
C THR A 65 1.91 -7.60 11.78
N ALA A 66 0.84 -7.79 12.54
CA ALA A 66 0.52 -7.04 13.75
C ALA A 66 1.71 -6.91 14.71
N VAL A 67 2.44 -8.00 14.97
CA VAL A 67 3.60 -8.02 15.87
C VAL A 67 4.71 -7.15 15.34
N PHE A 68 5.08 -7.30 14.07
CA PHE A 68 6.16 -6.51 13.46
C PHE A 68 5.77 -5.03 13.32
N ALA A 69 4.52 -4.76 12.96
CA ALA A 69 3.99 -3.40 12.87
C ALA A 69 4.01 -2.70 14.24
N THR A 70 3.56 -3.38 15.30
CA THR A 70 3.64 -2.89 16.68
C THR A 70 5.09 -2.71 17.13
N ALA A 71 5.94 -3.73 16.95
CA ALA A 71 7.34 -3.66 17.37
C ALA A 71 8.11 -2.53 16.65
N SER A 72 7.87 -2.33 15.35
CA SER A 72 8.47 -1.26 14.58
C SER A 72 8.03 0.12 15.07
N VAL A 73 6.73 0.36 15.28
CA VAL A 73 6.24 1.66 15.78
C VAL A 73 6.70 1.94 17.21
N LEU A 74 6.77 0.91 18.05
CA LEU A 74 7.25 1.03 19.43
C LEU A 74 8.78 1.11 19.53
N ASN A 75 9.51 1.04 18.42
CA ASN A 75 10.97 1.07 18.39
C ASN A 75 11.62 -0.07 19.21
N ILE A 76 11.05 -1.28 19.11
CA ILE A 76 11.49 -2.51 19.82
C ILE A 76 11.66 -3.70 18.86
N LEU A 77 11.80 -3.44 17.56
CA LEU A 77 12.08 -4.49 16.57
C LEU A 77 13.57 -4.86 16.66
N ASP A 78 13.88 -6.11 16.94
CA ASP A 78 15.25 -6.61 17.08
C ASP A 78 15.52 -7.88 16.26
N ASP A 79 16.81 -8.23 16.13
CA ASP A 79 17.28 -9.37 15.33
C ASP A 79 16.73 -10.72 15.83
N GLU A 80 16.48 -10.86 17.13
CA GLU A 80 15.93 -12.08 17.72
C GLU A 80 14.46 -12.26 17.33
N LEU A 81 13.68 -11.17 17.37
CA LEU A 81 12.27 -11.16 17.02
C LEU A 81 12.03 -11.45 15.53
N ILE A 82 12.95 -11.01 14.65
CA ILE A 82 12.83 -11.22 13.20
C ILE A 82 13.49 -12.52 12.70
N GLN A 83 14.14 -13.27 13.59
CA GLN A 83 14.87 -14.47 13.22
C GLN A 83 13.96 -15.49 12.51
N ASN A 84 14.38 -15.95 11.32
CA ASN A 84 13.67 -16.92 10.45
C ASN A 84 12.29 -16.45 9.94
N VAL A 85 11.87 -15.21 10.21
CA VAL A 85 10.58 -14.69 9.76
C VAL A 85 10.52 -14.63 8.23
N GLY A 86 11.57 -14.09 7.60
CA GLY A 86 11.63 -13.99 6.15
C GLY A 86 11.64 -15.35 5.46
N ASP A 87 12.36 -16.34 6.00
CA ASP A 87 12.37 -17.71 5.48
C ASP A 87 10.97 -18.33 5.49
N TYR A 88 10.22 -18.13 6.58
CA TYR A 88 8.87 -18.64 6.69
C TYR A 88 7.92 -17.94 5.70
N ILE A 89 7.97 -16.61 5.59
CA ILE A 89 7.13 -15.86 4.65
C ILE A 89 7.45 -16.24 3.20
N LEU A 90 8.72 -16.43 2.84
CA LEU A 90 9.13 -16.89 1.51
C LEU A 90 8.54 -18.25 1.17
N SER A 91 8.52 -19.18 2.12
CA SER A 91 7.90 -20.49 1.93
C SER A 91 6.36 -20.42 1.75
N CYS A 92 5.75 -19.26 2.03
CA CYS A 92 4.33 -19.00 1.82
C CYS A 92 4.01 -18.30 0.50
N GLN A 93 5.01 -17.78 -0.25
CA GLN A 93 4.76 -17.28 -1.59
C GLN A 93 4.43 -18.45 -2.52
N THR A 94 3.29 -18.36 -3.19
CA THR A 94 2.73 -19.47 -3.96
C THR A 94 3.13 -19.39 -5.44
N TYR A 95 2.87 -20.47 -6.18
CA TYR A 95 3.01 -20.48 -7.64
C TYR A 95 2.13 -19.43 -8.35
N GLU A 96 1.07 -18.94 -7.70
CA GLU A 96 0.20 -17.90 -8.25
C GLU A 96 0.89 -16.52 -8.22
N GLY A 97 1.92 -16.34 -7.38
CA GLY A 97 2.65 -15.09 -7.14
C GLY A 97 2.27 -14.40 -5.82
N GLY A 98 1.02 -14.58 -5.36
CA GLY A 98 0.58 -14.09 -4.05
C GLY A 98 1.07 -14.94 -2.88
N ILE A 99 0.82 -14.48 -1.65
CA ILE A 99 1.28 -15.13 -0.41
C ILE A 99 0.09 -15.78 0.31
N ALA A 100 0.29 -17.01 0.78
CA ALA A 100 -0.65 -17.77 1.58
C ALA A 100 -0.44 -17.60 3.09
N GLY A 101 -1.37 -18.08 3.91
CA GLY A 101 -1.25 -18.01 5.38
C GLY A 101 -0.25 -19.01 5.96
N GLU A 102 0.01 -20.08 5.21
CA GLU A 102 0.99 -21.12 5.52
C GLU A 102 1.54 -21.74 4.23
N PRO A 103 2.71 -22.39 4.28
CA PRO A 103 3.33 -23.00 3.11
C PRO A 103 2.42 -24.04 2.43
N GLY A 104 2.29 -23.94 1.11
CA GLY A 104 1.49 -24.85 0.30
C GLY A 104 -0.02 -24.54 0.24
N SER A 105 -0.49 -23.53 0.97
CA SER A 105 -1.87 -23.03 0.86
C SER A 105 -2.07 -22.09 -0.34
N GLU A 106 -3.33 -21.78 -0.65
CA GLU A 106 -3.75 -20.85 -1.72
C GLU A 106 -3.36 -19.40 -1.39
N ALA A 107 -2.96 -18.62 -2.41
CA ALA A 107 -2.67 -17.20 -2.22
C ALA A 107 -3.94 -16.44 -1.83
N HIS A 108 -3.83 -15.50 -0.89
CA HIS A 108 -4.98 -14.75 -0.38
C HIS A 108 -4.61 -13.31 -0.06
N GLY A 109 -5.47 -12.35 -0.45
CA GLY A 109 -5.16 -10.91 -0.36
C GLY A 109 -4.77 -10.46 1.04
N GLY A 110 -5.48 -10.94 2.07
CA GLY A 110 -5.14 -10.63 3.46
C GLY A 110 -3.74 -11.12 3.87
N TYR A 111 -3.38 -12.37 3.54
CA TYR A 111 -2.06 -12.90 3.87
C TYR A 111 -0.96 -12.32 2.98
N THR A 112 -1.31 -11.94 1.76
CA THR A 112 -0.42 -11.24 0.82
C THR A 112 -0.04 -9.86 1.35
N PHE A 113 -1.01 -9.07 1.78
CA PHE A 113 -0.73 -7.81 2.48
C PHE A 113 0.14 -8.05 3.71
N CYS A 114 -0.25 -9.01 4.55
CA CYS A 114 0.46 -9.32 5.78
C CYS A 114 1.93 -9.71 5.53
N GLY A 115 2.17 -10.60 4.57
CA GLY A 115 3.50 -11.11 4.25
C GLY A 115 4.37 -10.03 3.62
N LEU A 116 3.83 -9.28 2.65
CA LEU A 116 4.55 -8.18 2.02
C LEU A 116 4.92 -7.09 3.04
N ALA A 117 3.96 -6.63 3.85
CA ALA A 117 4.21 -5.61 4.86
C ALA A 117 5.23 -6.08 5.90
N ALA A 118 5.17 -7.33 6.35
CA ALA A 118 6.16 -7.89 7.26
C ALA A 118 7.57 -7.93 6.62
N MET A 119 7.69 -8.41 5.38
CA MET A 119 8.96 -8.44 4.64
C MET A 119 9.54 -7.04 4.42
N ILE A 120 8.69 -6.02 4.22
CA ILE A 120 9.13 -4.63 4.19
C ILE A 120 9.68 -4.22 5.56
N LEU A 121 8.92 -4.43 6.64
CA LEU A 121 9.30 -4.00 8.00
C LEU A 121 10.59 -4.63 8.51
N ILE A 122 10.85 -5.91 8.18
CA ILE A 122 12.10 -6.59 8.54
C ILE A 122 13.23 -6.36 7.52
N ASN A 123 12.99 -5.50 6.52
CA ASN A 123 13.95 -5.14 5.48
C ASN A 123 14.47 -6.33 4.63
N GLU A 124 13.58 -7.27 4.31
CA GLU A 124 13.89 -8.47 3.51
C GLU A 124 13.02 -8.61 2.25
N VAL A 125 12.29 -7.56 1.87
CA VAL A 125 11.34 -7.56 0.74
C VAL A 125 11.96 -7.95 -0.60
N ASN A 126 13.25 -7.68 -0.79
CA ASN A 126 14.01 -8.06 -1.99
C ASN A 126 14.09 -9.58 -2.22
N ARG A 127 13.79 -10.38 -1.20
CA ARG A 127 13.78 -11.85 -1.30
C ARG A 127 12.49 -12.39 -1.95
N LEU A 128 11.39 -11.64 -1.92
CA LEU A 128 10.13 -12.02 -2.57
C LEU A 128 10.24 -11.88 -4.09
N ASP A 129 9.53 -12.73 -4.84
CA ASP A 129 9.31 -12.54 -6.27
C ASP A 129 8.24 -11.46 -6.49
N LEU A 130 8.68 -10.20 -6.57
CA LEU A 130 7.77 -9.06 -6.75
C LEU A 130 7.11 -9.04 -8.14
N PRO A 131 7.78 -9.41 -9.25
CA PRO A 131 7.13 -9.57 -10.56
C PRO A 131 5.94 -10.53 -10.54
N ALA A 132 6.09 -11.73 -9.97
CA ALA A 132 5.00 -12.68 -9.84
C ALA A 132 3.88 -12.13 -8.94
N LEU A 133 4.25 -11.45 -7.85
CA LEU A 133 3.28 -10.81 -6.96
C LEU A 133 2.48 -9.69 -7.64
N ILE A 134 3.13 -8.85 -8.46
CA ILE A 134 2.47 -7.84 -9.29
C ILE A 134 1.46 -8.51 -10.20
N ASN A 135 1.90 -9.52 -10.95
CA ASN A 135 1.04 -10.26 -11.85
C ASN A 135 -0.19 -10.82 -11.11
N TRP A 136 0.02 -11.41 -9.93
CA TRP A 136 -1.06 -11.92 -9.12
C TRP A 136 -2.06 -10.84 -8.69
N VAL A 137 -1.58 -9.73 -8.10
CA VAL A 137 -2.44 -8.70 -7.48
C VAL A 137 -3.25 -7.92 -8.51
N VAL A 138 -2.70 -7.63 -9.70
CA VAL A 138 -3.44 -6.87 -10.73
C VAL A 138 -4.64 -7.67 -11.26
N PHE A 139 -4.52 -8.99 -11.36
CA PHE A 139 -5.63 -9.88 -11.73
C PHE A 139 -6.64 -10.12 -10.59
N ARG A 140 -6.51 -9.42 -9.46
CA ARG A 140 -7.49 -9.43 -8.38
C ARG A 140 -8.52 -8.33 -8.50
N GLN A 141 -8.34 -7.34 -9.38
CA GLN A 141 -9.40 -6.38 -9.68
C GLN A 141 -10.33 -6.99 -10.74
N GLY A 142 -11.60 -7.15 -10.40
CA GLY A 142 -12.61 -7.79 -11.24
C GLY A 142 -13.32 -6.81 -12.18
N VAL A 143 -14.23 -7.35 -12.99
CA VAL A 143 -15.12 -6.56 -13.87
C VAL A 143 -16.10 -5.70 -13.08
N GLU A 144 -16.37 -6.09 -11.83
CA GLU A 144 -17.14 -5.33 -10.85
C GLU A 144 -16.38 -4.10 -10.32
N CYS A 145 -15.12 -3.90 -10.76
CA CYS A 145 -14.21 -2.84 -10.37
C CYS A 145 -13.64 -2.93 -8.94
N GLY A 146 -14.27 -3.72 -8.07
CA GLY A 146 -13.72 -4.11 -6.78
C GLY A 146 -12.71 -5.26 -6.86
N PHE A 147 -12.19 -5.66 -5.71
CA PHE A 147 -11.23 -6.76 -5.62
C PHE A 147 -11.83 -8.06 -5.10
N GLN A 148 -11.37 -9.18 -5.65
CA GLN A 148 -11.52 -10.50 -5.04
C GLN A 148 -10.27 -10.87 -4.22
N GLY A 149 -10.47 -11.59 -3.13
CA GLY A 149 -9.36 -12.01 -2.26
C GLY A 149 -8.47 -13.09 -2.85
N ARG A 150 -9.01 -13.88 -3.78
CA ARG A 150 -8.40 -15.08 -4.34
C ARG A 150 -8.91 -15.34 -5.76
N THR A 151 -8.16 -16.13 -6.50
CA THR A 151 -8.53 -16.55 -7.86
C THR A 151 -9.90 -17.24 -7.87
N ASN A 152 -10.76 -16.89 -8.83
CA ASN A 152 -12.12 -17.44 -8.98
C ASN A 152 -13.04 -17.31 -7.75
N LYS A 153 -12.82 -16.32 -6.88
CA LYS A 153 -13.76 -15.95 -5.82
C LYS A 153 -14.47 -14.64 -6.16
N LEU A 154 -15.56 -14.39 -5.44
CA LEU A 154 -16.34 -13.17 -5.61
C LEU A 154 -15.58 -11.95 -5.10
N VAL A 155 -15.91 -10.81 -5.68
CA VAL A 155 -15.52 -9.49 -5.18
C VAL A 155 -16.01 -9.27 -3.74
N ASP A 156 -15.25 -8.53 -2.94
CA ASP A 156 -15.62 -8.13 -1.58
C ASP A 156 -14.97 -6.78 -1.21
N GLY A 157 -15.78 -5.90 -0.61
CA GLY A 157 -15.40 -4.54 -0.20
C GLY A 157 -14.16 -4.47 0.68
N CYS A 158 -13.89 -5.46 1.53
CA CYS A 158 -12.71 -5.41 2.40
C CYS A 158 -11.40 -5.55 1.62
N TYR A 159 -11.40 -6.23 0.47
CA TYR A 159 -10.20 -6.34 -0.36
C TYR A 159 -9.83 -5.05 -1.07
N SER A 160 -10.68 -4.01 -1.01
CA SER A 160 -10.31 -2.66 -1.40
C SER A 160 -9.04 -2.19 -0.69
N PHE A 161 -8.87 -2.54 0.59
CA PHE A 161 -7.62 -2.28 1.31
C PHE A 161 -6.64 -3.44 1.20
N TRP A 162 -7.06 -4.70 1.40
CA TRP A 162 -6.09 -5.80 1.42
C TRP A 162 -5.35 -5.99 0.10
N GLN A 163 -6.00 -5.80 -1.05
CA GLN A 163 -5.34 -5.85 -2.36
C GLN A 163 -4.83 -4.46 -2.78
N GLY A 164 -5.65 -3.41 -2.61
CA GLY A 164 -5.24 -2.04 -2.95
C GLY A 164 -4.02 -1.57 -2.15
N GLY A 165 -3.91 -1.97 -0.89
CA GLY A 165 -2.75 -1.75 -0.03
C GLY A 165 -1.51 -2.48 -0.54
N VAL A 166 -1.62 -3.75 -0.96
CA VAL A 166 -0.50 -4.48 -1.62
C VAL A 166 -0.02 -3.72 -2.85
N ALA A 167 -0.92 -3.29 -3.71
CA ALA A 167 -0.57 -2.50 -4.89
C ALA A 167 0.14 -1.19 -4.52
N ALA A 168 -0.37 -0.45 -3.52
CA ALA A 168 0.25 0.79 -3.04
C ALA A 168 1.63 0.57 -2.41
N LEU A 169 1.85 -0.56 -1.73
CA LEU A 169 3.18 -0.93 -1.23
C LEU A 169 4.14 -1.22 -2.38
N ILE A 170 3.73 -1.99 -3.38
CA ILE A 170 4.59 -2.34 -4.52
C ILE A 170 4.98 -1.11 -5.35
N GLN A 171 4.07 -0.15 -5.54
CA GLN A 171 4.40 1.10 -6.22
C GLN A 171 5.59 1.84 -5.60
N ARG A 172 5.79 1.70 -4.29
CA ARG A 172 6.91 2.29 -3.54
C ARG A 172 8.19 1.47 -3.66
N LEU A 173 8.08 0.17 -3.95
CA LEU A 173 9.18 -0.75 -4.17
C LEU A 173 9.72 -0.72 -5.61
N HIS A 174 9.39 0.31 -6.40
CA HIS A 174 9.72 0.41 -7.82
C HIS A 174 11.21 0.13 -8.15
N LEU A 175 12.17 0.55 -7.33
CA LEU A 175 13.59 0.25 -7.55
C LEU A 175 13.87 -1.25 -7.52
N ILE A 176 13.36 -1.96 -6.50
CA ILE A 176 13.53 -3.40 -6.33
C ILE A 176 12.78 -4.14 -7.43
N VAL A 177 11.58 -3.69 -7.78
CA VAL A 177 10.80 -4.25 -8.90
C VAL A 177 11.57 -4.11 -10.21
N ASN A 178 12.11 -2.92 -10.50
CA ASN A 178 12.84 -2.66 -11.74
C ASN A 178 14.12 -3.49 -11.81
N GLU A 179 14.83 -3.66 -10.70
CA GLU A 179 15.99 -4.55 -10.60
C GLU A 179 15.60 -6.00 -10.90
N GLN A 180 14.57 -6.55 -10.23
CA GLN A 180 14.10 -7.92 -10.45
C GLN A 180 13.55 -8.15 -11.87
N MET A 181 13.03 -7.11 -12.52
CA MET A 181 12.55 -7.12 -13.91
C MET A 181 13.67 -6.88 -14.95
N GLY A 182 14.89 -6.54 -14.53
CA GLY A 182 15.99 -6.20 -15.44
C GLY A 182 15.83 -4.85 -16.16
N LEU A 183 15.02 -3.94 -15.61
CA LEU A 183 14.71 -2.61 -16.17
C LEU A 183 15.63 -1.50 -15.63
N SER A 184 16.59 -1.82 -14.77
CA SER A 184 17.52 -0.87 -14.14
C SER A 184 18.33 -0.04 -15.16
N ASN A 185 18.52 -0.53 -16.38
CA ASN A 185 19.27 0.16 -17.44
C ASN A 185 18.43 1.08 -18.35
N ILE A 186 17.10 1.16 -18.17
CA ILE A 186 16.21 1.96 -19.04
C ILE A 186 15.95 3.36 -18.46
N LEU A 187 16.05 3.52 -17.13
CA LEU A 187 15.73 4.77 -16.43
C LEU A 187 16.82 5.86 -16.50
N GLU A 188 18.00 5.58 -17.05
CA GLU A 188 18.99 6.63 -17.34
C GLU A 188 18.62 7.45 -18.60
N CYS A 189 17.57 7.08 -19.35
CA CYS A 189 17.25 7.69 -20.65
C CYS A 189 15.84 8.31 -20.76
N GLU A 190 15.20 8.72 -19.66
CA GLU A 190 13.97 9.51 -19.72
C GLU A 190 14.04 10.75 -18.81
N CYS A 191 14.95 11.66 -19.16
CA CYS A 191 14.90 13.05 -18.71
C CYS A 191 15.05 13.99 -19.90
N SER A 192 14.08 13.96 -20.83
CA SER A 192 13.93 15.02 -21.82
C SER A 192 12.48 15.11 -22.30
N THR A 193 11.82 16.17 -21.82
CA THR A 193 10.65 16.86 -22.41
C THR A 193 9.35 16.08 -22.62
N ASP A 194 8.39 16.25 -21.70
CA ASP A 194 6.97 16.34 -22.09
C ASP A 194 6.54 17.80 -21.92
N SER A 195 6.64 18.54 -23.02
CA SER A 195 5.97 19.83 -23.21
C SER A 195 4.54 19.59 -23.66
N ASP A 196 3.60 20.29 -23.03
CA ASP A 196 2.20 20.39 -23.43
C ASP A 196 2.01 20.57 -24.95
N TYR A 197 1.15 19.75 -25.57
CA TYR A 197 0.46 20.19 -26.78
C TYR A 197 -0.95 19.60 -26.89
N ASP A 198 -1.88 20.53 -27.03
CA ASP A 198 -3.32 20.38 -27.26
C ASP A 198 -3.61 20.18 -28.77
N SER A 199 -4.51 19.24 -29.07
CA SER A 199 -5.38 19.11 -30.26
C SER A 199 -4.92 19.62 -31.65
N THR A 200 -4.88 18.74 -32.67
CA THR A 200 -5.78 18.78 -33.86
C THR A 200 -5.48 17.67 -34.89
N ASN A 201 -6.54 17.17 -35.53
CA ASN A 201 -6.59 16.22 -36.64
C ASN A 201 -5.76 16.63 -37.88
N SER A 202 -5.12 15.67 -38.55
CA SER A 202 -5.45 15.27 -39.95
C SER A 202 -4.48 14.23 -40.53
N ASP A 203 -5.09 13.21 -41.12
CA ASP A 203 -4.76 12.50 -42.35
C ASP A 203 -3.48 11.66 -42.55
N ILE A 204 -3.81 10.45 -43.02
CA ILE A 204 -2.99 9.34 -43.50
C ILE A 204 -2.28 9.72 -44.81
N SER A 205 -0.98 9.43 -44.93
CA SER A 205 -0.39 8.89 -46.17
C SER A 205 0.98 8.23 -45.93
N GLU A 206 1.24 7.21 -46.75
CA GLU A 206 2.34 6.24 -46.69
C GLU A 206 3.69 6.78 -47.19
N GLY A 207 4.78 6.14 -46.70
CA GLY A 207 5.91 5.74 -47.54
C GLY A 207 7.23 6.51 -47.38
N GLY A 208 8.34 5.76 -47.17
CA GLY A 208 9.67 6.23 -47.57
C GLY A 208 10.85 5.96 -46.62
N GLN A 209 11.41 4.75 -46.77
CA GLN A 209 12.83 4.32 -46.71
C GLN A 209 13.94 5.09 -45.96
N CYS A 210 14.81 4.26 -45.36
CA CYS A 210 16.07 4.51 -44.64
C CYS A 210 17.21 5.11 -45.49
N TYR A 211 18.04 5.97 -44.88
CA TYR A 211 19.45 6.15 -45.24
C TYR A 211 20.30 6.55 -44.02
N GLU A 212 21.50 5.96 -43.94
CA GLU A 212 22.59 6.22 -42.98
C GLU A 212 23.21 7.62 -43.14
N GLY A 213 23.81 8.14 -42.06
CA GLY A 213 24.64 9.35 -42.10
C GLY A 213 25.45 9.57 -40.82
N THR A 214 26.74 9.26 -40.88
CA THR A 214 27.80 9.35 -39.87
C THR A 214 28.18 10.77 -39.40
N SER A 215 28.63 10.83 -38.13
CA SER A 215 29.73 11.65 -37.57
C SER A 215 29.52 13.14 -37.28
N SER A 216 29.67 13.53 -36.01
CA SER A 216 30.89 14.24 -35.56
C SER A 216 30.94 14.42 -34.04
N HIS A 217 32.07 14.01 -33.46
CA HIS A 217 32.55 14.36 -32.12
C HIS A 217 32.54 15.87 -31.85
N VAL A 218 32.06 16.26 -30.67
CA VAL A 218 32.63 17.38 -29.92
C VAL A 218 32.75 16.95 -28.46
N ASN A 219 34.00 16.76 -28.01
CA ASN A 219 34.35 16.60 -26.60
C ASN A 219 34.35 18.00 -25.98
N GLU A 220 33.42 18.28 -25.06
CA GLU A 220 33.62 19.32 -24.05
C GLU A 220 33.68 18.66 -22.68
N THR A 221 34.92 18.48 -22.23
CA THR A 221 35.28 18.11 -20.87
C THR A 221 34.91 19.28 -19.95
N CYS A 222 33.91 19.11 -19.10
CA CYS A 222 33.71 19.98 -17.94
C CYS A 222 33.66 19.10 -16.69
N GLN A 223 34.77 19.14 -15.95
CA GLN A 223 34.95 18.46 -14.67
C GLN A 223 34.07 19.12 -13.61
N LEU A 224 33.09 18.40 -13.09
CA LEU A 224 32.41 18.75 -11.84
C LEU A 224 32.21 17.48 -11.00
N GLN A 225 32.99 17.44 -9.92
CA GLN A 225 32.91 16.67 -8.67
C GLN A 225 32.11 15.35 -8.66
N GLU A 226 32.85 14.25 -8.56
CA GLU A 226 32.41 13.00 -7.93
C GLU A 226 32.01 13.27 -6.47
N GLU A 227 30.72 13.20 -6.16
CA GLU A 227 30.24 12.85 -4.83
C GLU A 227 29.10 11.82 -4.95
N GLY A 228 29.33 10.63 -4.40
CA GLY A 228 28.28 9.68 -4.02
C GLY A 228 28.16 8.40 -4.86
N GLN A 229 29.06 7.44 -4.60
CA GLN A 229 28.90 6.03 -4.98
C GLN A 229 27.57 5.41 -4.47
N PRO A 230 27.08 4.33 -5.11
CA PRO A 230 25.87 3.65 -4.67
C PRO A 230 26.10 3.04 -3.29
N ASN A 231 25.30 3.46 -2.30
CA ASN A 231 25.34 2.91 -0.95
C ASN A 231 25.05 1.41 -0.98
N THR A 232 26.10 0.60 -0.91
CA THR A 232 26.05 -0.71 -0.27
C THR A 232 25.81 -0.46 1.22
N SER A 233 24.56 -0.41 1.66
CA SER A 233 24.26 -0.16 3.07
C SER A 233 24.59 -1.40 3.92
N HIS A 234 25.57 -1.22 4.80
CA HIS A 234 25.63 -1.81 6.15
C HIS A 234 24.23 -1.85 6.81
N PRO A 235 23.97 -2.75 7.79
CA PRO A 235 22.64 -2.97 8.35
C PRO A 235 22.08 -1.64 8.89
N ALA A 236 21.19 -1.04 8.10
CA ALA A 236 20.62 0.26 8.36
C ALA A 236 19.55 0.10 9.43
N ASP A 237 19.69 0.90 10.49
CA ASP A 237 18.73 1.18 11.56
C ASP A 237 17.28 0.74 11.25
N GLY A 238 16.95 -0.54 11.56
CA GLY A 238 15.66 -1.17 11.26
C GLY A 238 14.46 -0.43 11.86
N ASN A 239 14.74 0.46 12.82
CA ASN A 239 13.79 1.29 13.54
C ASN A 239 13.11 2.37 12.69
N ASN A 240 13.66 2.71 11.52
CA ASN A 240 13.13 3.78 10.67
C ASN A 240 12.53 3.29 9.34
N VAL A 241 12.42 1.98 9.14
CA VAL A 241 11.96 1.37 7.87
C VAL A 241 10.59 1.92 7.45
N GLY A 242 9.58 1.88 8.32
CA GLY A 242 8.25 2.39 7.99
C GLY A 242 8.23 3.89 7.64
N TYR A 243 9.03 4.69 8.34
CA TYR A 243 9.11 6.14 8.15
C TYR A 243 9.78 6.49 6.80
N ASN A 244 10.90 5.83 6.51
CA ASN A 244 11.62 6.01 5.26
C ASN A 244 10.79 5.51 4.06
N PHE A 245 10.06 4.42 4.25
CA PHE A 245 9.22 3.82 3.21
C PHE A 245 8.12 4.77 2.71
N ILE A 246 7.46 5.50 3.61
CA ILE A 246 6.37 6.41 3.21
C ILE A 246 6.87 7.75 2.65
N LYS A 247 8.05 8.22 3.08
CA LYS A 247 8.68 9.45 2.57
C LYS A 247 9.28 9.31 1.17
N GLY A 248 9.55 8.08 0.73
CA GLY A 248 10.02 7.82 -0.64
C GLY A 248 9.05 8.38 -1.69
N HIS A 249 9.60 8.84 -2.81
CA HIS A 249 8.79 9.27 -3.95
C HIS A 249 8.18 8.06 -4.67
N VAL A 250 6.94 8.20 -5.14
CA VAL A 250 6.28 7.19 -5.97
C VAL A 250 6.55 7.49 -7.43
N TYR A 251 7.35 6.65 -8.08
CA TYR A 251 7.68 6.77 -9.51
C TYR A 251 6.88 5.83 -10.41
N MET A 252 6.17 4.86 -9.80
CA MET A 252 5.34 3.89 -10.52
C MET A 252 3.88 4.37 -10.57
N ARG A 253 3.27 4.32 -11.76
CA ARG A 253 1.83 4.55 -11.93
C ARG A 253 1.00 3.55 -11.09
N PRO A 254 -0.28 3.84 -10.78
CA PRO A 254 -1.16 2.90 -10.10
C PRO A 254 -1.16 1.52 -10.77
N LEU A 255 -1.01 0.47 -9.96
CA LEU A 255 -1.07 -0.92 -10.43
C LEU A 255 -2.52 -1.43 -10.57
N PHE A 256 -3.50 -0.60 -10.25
CA PHE A 256 -4.92 -0.91 -10.35
C PHE A 256 -5.69 0.32 -10.83
N ASP A 257 -6.88 0.09 -11.37
CA ASP A 257 -7.78 1.18 -11.75
C ASP A 257 -8.39 1.79 -10.48
N ASN A 258 -7.82 2.93 -10.09
CA ASN A 258 -8.14 3.58 -8.84
C ASN A 258 -9.54 4.22 -8.86
N ILE A 259 -9.98 4.80 -9.97
CA ILE A 259 -11.32 5.39 -10.11
C ILE A 259 -12.39 4.30 -10.15
N ALA A 260 -12.13 3.19 -10.84
CA ALA A 260 -13.04 2.04 -10.85
C ALA A 260 -13.22 1.47 -9.43
N LEU A 261 -12.15 1.37 -8.63
CA LEU A 261 -12.29 0.93 -7.24
C LEU A 261 -13.17 1.89 -6.41
N GLN A 262 -13.02 3.20 -6.60
CA GLN A 262 -13.87 4.19 -5.94
C GLN A 262 -15.35 4.03 -6.35
N HIS A 263 -15.63 3.72 -7.61
CA HIS A 263 -17.00 3.41 -8.06
C HIS A 263 -17.56 2.21 -7.29
N TYR A 264 -16.80 1.10 -7.20
CA TYR A 264 -17.25 -0.08 -6.47
C TYR A 264 -17.55 0.23 -5.00
N ILE A 265 -16.63 0.91 -4.32
CA ILE A 265 -16.79 1.23 -2.89
C ILE A 265 -18.02 2.12 -2.65
N LEU A 266 -18.16 3.21 -3.40
CA LEU A 266 -19.21 4.20 -3.18
C LEU A 266 -20.58 3.72 -3.68
N LEU A 267 -20.64 2.96 -4.78
CA LEU A 267 -21.92 2.54 -5.38
C LEU A 267 -22.41 1.19 -4.88
N CYS A 268 -21.51 0.25 -4.56
CA CYS A 268 -21.86 -1.13 -4.23
C CYS A 268 -21.70 -1.45 -2.74
N SER A 269 -20.58 -1.03 -2.15
CA SER A 269 -20.24 -1.34 -0.76
C SER A 269 -20.79 -0.34 0.25
N GLN A 270 -21.19 0.86 -0.17
CA GLN A 270 -21.80 1.84 0.73
C GLN A 270 -23.26 1.50 1.04
N GLU A 271 -23.62 1.60 2.31
CA GLU A 271 -24.99 1.58 2.80
C GLU A 271 -25.21 2.78 3.73
N GLU A 272 -26.45 3.12 4.06
CA GLU A 272 -26.70 4.18 5.03
C GLU A 272 -25.96 3.86 6.34
N GLY A 273 -25.12 4.79 6.82
CA GLY A 273 -24.41 4.64 8.09
C GLY A 273 -23.25 3.62 8.13
N GLY A 274 -22.75 3.12 6.99
CA GLY A 274 -21.56 2.27 6.98
C GLY A 274 -21.26 1.62 5.63
N PHE A 275 -20.33 0.66 5.62
CA PHE A 275 -20.02 -0.16 4.45
C PHE A 275 -20.16 -1.65 4.74
N ARG A 276 -20.26 -2.43 3.68
CA ARG A 276 -20.46 -3.88 3.66
C ARG A 276 -19.54 -4.54 2.64
N ASP A 277 -19.53 -5.87 2.66
CA ASP A 277 -18.89 -6.73 1.66
C ASP A 277 -19.35 -6.37 0.22
N LYS A 278 -20.62 -6.63 -0.09
CA LYS A 278 -21.22 -6.47 -1.42
C LYS A 278 -22.74 -6.25 -1.30
N PRO A 279 -23.45 -5.80 -2.36
CA PRO A 279 -24.90 -5.70 -2.34
C PRO A 279 -25.59 -6.99 -1.87
N GLY A 280 -26.57 -6.86 -0.99
CA GLY A 280 -27.27 -7.99 -0.36
C GLY A 280 -26.62 -8.54 0.92
N LYS A 281 -25.47 -8.00 1.34
CA LYS A 281 -24.87 -8.25 2.67
C LYS A 281 -25.18 -7.11 3.64
N ASN A 282 -25.12 -7.39 4.94
CA ASN A 282 -25.28 -6.38 5.98
C ASN A 282 -24.02 -5.54 6.13
N ARG A 283 -24.18 -4.27 6.51
CA ARG A 283 -23.06 -3.43 6.96
C ARG A 283 -22.47 -3.92 8.28
N ASP A 284 -21.19 -3.71 8.46
CA ASP A 284 -20.48 -3.97 9.71
C ASP A 284 -19.25 -3.04 9.87
N TYR A 285 -18.64 -3.06 11.05
CA TYR A 285 -17.48 -2.22 11.36
C TYR A 285 -16.22 -2.63 10.59
N TYR A 286 -16.08 -3.92 10.28
CA TYR A 286 -14.93 -4.46 9.56
C TYR A 286 -14.88 -3.90 8.14
N HIS A 287 -15.97 -4.06 7.38
CA HIS A 287 -16.07 -3.55 6.02
C HIS A 287 -16.11 -2.03 6.00
N THR A 288 -16.73 -1.37 6.99
CA THR A 288 -16.64 0.09 7.14
C THR A 288 -15.20 0.57 7.23
N CYS A 289 -14.38 -0.07 8.06
CA CYS A 289 -12.95 0.26 8.16
C CYS A 289 -12.22 0.02 6.84
N TYR A 290 -12.24 -1.20 6.30
CA TYR A 290 -11.41 -1.54 5.15
C TYR A 290 -11.90 -0.97 3.81
N CYS A 291 -13.21 -0.67 3.65
CA CYS A 291 -13.70 0.08 2.50
C CYS A 291 -13.20 1.54 2.55
N LEU A 292 -13.24 2.20 3.72
CA LEU A 292 -12.74 3.57 3.86
C LEU A 292 -11.21 3.64 3.69
N SER A 293 -10.48 2.68 4.26
CA SER A 293 -9.04 2.57 4.04
C SER A 293 -8.70 2.34 2.57
N GLY A 294 -9.42 1.44 1.89
CA GLY A 294 -9.26 1.21 0.45
C GLY A 294 -9.61 2.44 -0.40
N LEU A 295 -10.66 3.18 -0.02
CA LEU A 295 -11.05 4.43 -0.65
C LEU A 295 -9.94 5.48 -0.53
N SER A 296 -9.38 5.66 0.68
CA SER A 296 -8.22 6.52 0.90
C SER A 296 -7.04 6.08 0.01
N VAL A 297 -6.65 4.80 0.04
CA VAL A 297 -5.56 4.28 -0.81
C VAL A 297 -5.79 4.57 -2.30
N SER A 298 -7.03 4.40 -2.81
CA SER A 298 -7.35 4.69 -4.20
C SER A 298 -7.34 6.18 -4.58
N GLN A 299 -7.65 7.07 -3.64
CA GLN A 299 -7.60 8.51 -3.89
C GLN A 299 -6.15 9.01 -3.97
N TYR A 300 -5.24 8.39 -3.22
CA TYR A 300 -3.83 8.79 -3.15
C TYR A 300 -2.89 7.97 -4.05
N SER A 301 -3.40 7.01 -4.83
CA SER A 301 -2.55 6.08 -5.63
C SER A 301 -1.72 6.76 -6.72
N CYS A 302 -2.18 7.91 -7.21
CA CYS A 302 -1.50 8.72 -8.23
C CYS A 302 -0.56 9.79 -7.62
N THR A 303 -0.58 9.97 -6.30
CA THR A 303 0.15 11.07 -5.67
C THR A 303 1.63 10.75 -5.54
N LYS A 304 2.49 11.59 -6.13
CA LYS A 304 3.95 11.42 -6.13
C LYS A 304 4.58 11.75 -4.77
N ASP A 305 4.11 12.84 -4.15
CA ASP A 305 4.61 13.35 -2.87
C ASP A 305 3.69 12.94 -1.72
N VAL A 306 4.31 12.65 -0.57
CA VAL A 306 3.60 12.34 0.66
C VAL A 306 2.78 13.52 1.18
N GLU A 307 3.24 14.75 0.97
CA GLU A 307 2.63 15.98 1.52
C GLU A 307 1.54 16.59 0.62
N SER A 308 1.48 16.17 -0.66
CA SER A 308 0.52 16.74 -1.61
C SER A 308 -0.87 16.09 -1.49
N PRO A 309 -1.97 16.85 -1.55
CA PRO A 309 -3.30 16.25 -1.70
C PRO A 309 -3.47 15.65 -3.12
N PRO A 310 -4.42 14.73 -3.31
CA PRO A 310 -4.71 14.19 -4.63
C PRO A 310 -5.41 15.24 -5.51
N LEU A 311 -5.31 15.11 -6.83
CA LEU A 311 -5.98 16.06 -7.71
C LEU A 311 -7.50 15.82 -7.69
N PRO A 312 -8.32 16.82 -8.05
CA PRO A 312 -9.77 16.61 -8.14
C PRO A 312 -10.17 15.46 -9.08
N GLY A 313 -9.37 15.18 -10.12
CA GLY A 313 -9.60 14.05 -11.03
C GLY A 313 -9.34 12.67 -10.41
N ASP A 314 -8.57 12.61 -9.32
CA ASP A 314 -8.29 11.38 -8.57
C ASP A 314 -9.36 11.07 -7.51
N VAL A 315 -10.30 11.99 -7.27
CA VAL A 315 -11.37 11.85 -6.28
C VAL A 315 -12.70 11.71 -6.99
N LEU A 316 -13.33 10.53 -6.89
CA LEU A 316 -14.60 10.29 -7.54
C LEU A 316 -15.73 11.10 -6.89
N GLY A 317 -16.41 11.91 -7.70
CA GLY A 317 -17.52 12.77 -7.27
C GLY A 317 -17.05 14.13 -6.76
N PRO A 318 -17.82 14.82 -5.88
CA PRO A 318 -17.37 16.09 -5.33
C PRO A 318 -16.12 15.89 -4.47
N TYR A 319 -15.21 16.86 -4.52
CA TYR A 319 -13.94 16.79 -3.76
C TYR A 319 -14.13 16.68 -2.23
N SER A 320 -15.33 16.97 -1.72
CA SER A 320 -15.73 16.67 -0.33
C SER A 320 -15.70 15.17 0.03
N ASN A 321 -15.57 14.29 -0.97
CA ASN A 321 -15.43 12.85 -0.81
C ASN A 321 -13.99 12.43 -0.44
N LEU A 322 -13.04 13.36 -0.51
CA LEU A 322 -11.66 13.11 -0.13
C LEU A 322 -11.58 12.68 1.34
N LEU A 323 -10.92 11.54 1.57
CA LEU A 323 -10.60 11.03 2.90
C LEU A 323 -9.20 11.46 3.32
N GLU A 324 -8.93 11.42 4.62
CA GLU A 324 -7.57 11.55 5.14
C GLU A 324 -6.69 10.40 4.64
N ARG A 325 -5.42 10.68 4.38
CA ARG A 325 -4.45 9.69 3.90
C ARG A 325 -4.15 8.66 4.98
N VAL A 326 -4.26 7.39 4.64
CA VAL A 326 -3.78 6.28 5.49
C VAL A 326 -2.36 5.88 5.14
N HIS A 327 -1.58 5.48 6.13
CA HIS A 327 -0.29 4.85 5.94
C HIS A 327 -0.49 3.41 5.41
N PRO A 328 0.00 3.05 4.21
CA PRO A 328 -0.32 1.78 3.57
C PRO A 328 0.24 0.55 4.33
N LEU A 329 1.40 0.66 5.02
CA LEU A 329 1.91 -0.43 5.88
C LEU A 329 1.07 -0.67 7.15
N TYR A 330 0.62 0.41 7.81
CA TYR A 330 0.04 0.32 9.17
C TYR A 330 -1.49 0.48 9.20
N ASN A 331 -2.10 0.91 8.09
CA ASN A 331 -3.52 1.24 7.98
C ASN A 331 -4.05 2.20 9.07
N VAL A 332 -3.25 3.22 9.41
CA VAL A 332 -3.64 4.31 10.30
C VAL A 332 -3.52 5.63 9.56
N VAL A 333 -4.24 6.66 10.01
CA VAL A 333 -4.09 8.02 9.43
C VAL A 333 -2.62 8.45 9.53
N LEU A 334 -2.07 8.96 8.45
CA LEU A 334 -0.62 9.21 8.31
C LEU A 334 -0.08 10.14 9.41
N ASP A 335 -0.80 11.22 9.74
CA ASP A 335 -0.41 12.14 10.80
C ASP A 335 -0.31 11.44 12.17
N ARG A 336 -1.19 10.46 12.44
CA ARG A 336 -1.17 9.69 13.70
C ARG A 336 0.02 8.75 13.74
N TYR A 337 0.43 8.21 12.59
CA TYR A 337 1.66 7.45 12.49
C TYR A 337 2.88 8.33 12.80
N TYR A 338 2.98 9.53 12.22
CA TYR A 338 4.11 10.43 12.50
C TYR A 338 4.19 10.85 13.96
N GLU A 339 3.05 11.19 14.59
CA GLU A 339 3.00 11.49 16.03
C GLU A 339 3.52 10.30 16.88
N ALA A 340 3.12 9.07 16.54
CA ALA A 340 3.57 7.87 17.25
C ALA A 340 5.07 7.60 17.03
N HIS A 341 5.54 7.67 15.78
CA HIS A 341 6.93 7.44 15.43
C HIS A 341 7.87 8.46 16.08
N GLU A 342 7.52 9.76 16.05
CA GLU A 342 8.29 10.82 16.72
C GLU A 342 8.36 10.61 18.24
N PHE A 343 7.29 10.07 18.85
CA PHE A 343 7.26 9.80 20.28
C PHE A 343 8.22 8.67 20.68
N PHE A 344 8.17 7.52 19.98
CA PHE A 344 8.95 6.34 20.35
C PHE A 344 10.41 6.37 19.88
N THR A 345 10.75 7.20 18.89
CA THR A 345 12.15 7.37 18.43
C THR A 345 12.96 8.34 19.28
N ARG A 346 12.32 9.20 20.09
CA ARG A 346 12.99 10.15 20.99
C ARG A 346 13.28 9.59 22.39
N SER A 347 12.92 8.33 22.65
CA SER A 347 12.94 7.71 23.98
C SER A 347 14.25 7.05 24.32
#